data_AF-A0A962JGS1-F1
#
_entry.id   AF-A0A962JGS1-F1
#
_cell.length_a   1.000
_cell.length_b   1.000
_cell.length_c   1.000
_cell.angle_alpha   90.00
_cell.angle_beta   90.00
_cell.angle_gamma   90.00
#
_symmetry.space_group_name_H-M   'P 1'
#
loop_
_entity.id
_entity.type
_entity.pdbx_description
1 polymer ?
#
loop_
_entity_poly.entity_id
_entity_poly.type
_entity_poly.pdbx_seq_one_letter_code
_entity_poly.pdbx_strand_id
1 'polypeptide(L)'
;MNFIRPDLFNFATKSTLSSTFKGQKKNIKDSNTLLGEATLQSLNTQLLFEKLIHGTLDLDLIQVCALMGWEDNQWKTKEGQKAMRHWWLSALEKNQQGESTICLLMVVRVVLADTERYPAPKDIIQIMSNTLETLIKEDKYVCRNKQVLMFIITKKANELAQMAFQHQKLVVKLLKEANLPTKLTIVEEATILWFKTWLRSKLTVRQKMATLLNALLQPLSISQQQVFAKTLLNDSTLAKPISELRKIIENYPEIIYWLSLCDRENQFRAPFNIEEINRLNCWVGSGNYQSLRKLLLEITQQVSFDPKTLEKTDNRYIFWENYQHLFRESWLLVSENIYNTTTGIKHLKNVKIITQWRYPIILIRIGNYYILQRFIDVGTSVDLIMIDDSKRMEELLSNNNIRHTEITQLSICLIHDHLYKWQADLAYCLETVFNIKPHNSMIKITQHMSKNYHIDVVNSEFKLERKDCVQDWYHSAQSRWTATQLQAAKTAKRYI
;
A
#
# COMPACT_ATOMS: atom_id res chain seq x y z
N MET A 1 1.31 -18.44 -47.31
CA MET A 1 2.14 -17.34 -46.77
C MET A 1 1.67 -17.05 -45.36
N ASN A 2 2.51 -17.33 -44.36
CA ASN A 2 2.24 -17.07 -42.95
C ASN A 2 2.48 -15.59 -42.65
N PHE A 3 1.47 -14.74 -42.79
CA PHE A 3 1.51 -13.39 -42.26
C PHE A 3 0.35 -13.25 -41.28
N ILE A 4 0.68 -12.80 -40.07
CA ILE A 4 -0.21 -12.49 -38.94
C ILE A 4 -0.47 -13.67 -37.95
N ARG A 5 0.51 -13.90 -37.07
CA ARG A 5 0.33 -14.24 -35.64
C ARG A 5 1.43 -13.47 -34.88
N PRO A 6 1.30 -13.06 -33.60
CA PRO A 6 0.14 -12.77 -32.75
C PRO A 6 0.33 -11.38 -32.09
N ASP A 7 0.42 -10.27 -32.84
CA ASP A 7 0.93 -9.02 -32.24
C ASP A 7 0.09 -7.75 -32.52
N LEU A 8 -1.17 -7.92 -32.93
CA LEU A 8 -2.14 -6.81 -32.96
C LEU A 8 -2.29 -6.13 -31.58
N PHE A 9 -2.11 -6.90 -30.50
CA PHE A 9 -2.08 -6.38 -29.13
C PHE A 9 -0.78 -5.65 -28.76
N ASN A 10 0.37 -6.03 -29.33
CA ASN A 10 1.63 -5.30 -29.14
C ASN A 10 1.69 -4.02 -29.96
N PHE A 11 1.00 -3.95 -31.09
CA PHE A 11 0.84 -2.71 -31.85
C PHE A 11 0.18 -1.61 -31.00
N ALA A 12 -0.83 -1.96 -30.19
CA ALA A 12 -1.48 -1.04 -29.26
C ALA A 12 -0.62 -0.68 -28.03
N THR A 13 0.36 -1.50 -27.65
CA THR A 13 1.26 -1.20 -26.52
C THR A 13 2.52 -0.44 -26.93
N LYS A 14 2.92 -0.49 -28.21
CA LYS A 14 4.13 0.16 -28.75
C LYS A 14 3.86 1.43 -29.57
N SER A 15 2.62 1.74 -29.91
CA SER A 15 2.28 2.96 -30.66
C SER A 15 2.46 4.19 -29.78
N THR A 16 3.43 5.04 -30.12
CA THR A 16 3.62 6.37 -29.53
C THR A 16 2.49 7.29 -30.01
N LEU A 17 1.89 8.01 -29.05
CA LEU A 17 0.85 9.02 -29.25
C LEU A 17 1.28 10.04 -30.30
N SER A 18 0.79 9.89 -31.53
CA SER A 18 0.56 10.98 -32.48
C SER A 18 -0.19 10.44 -33.71
N SER A 19 -1.45 10.04 -33.55
CA SER A 19 -2.33 10.00 -34.71
C SER A 19 -3.76 10.32 -34.31
N THR A 20 -4.04 11.61 -34.38
CA THR A 20 -5.34 12.02 -34.90
C THR A 20 -5.51 11.33 -36.24
N PHE A 21 -6.38 10.32 -36.34
CA PHE A 21 -7.05 9.99 -37.62
C PHE A 21 -8.22 10.98 -37.78
N LYS A 22 -7.91 12.26 -37.57
CA LYS A 22 -8.50 13.32 -38.35
C LYS A 22 -7.50 13.47 -39.47
N GLY A 23 -7.95 13.47 -40.73
CA GLY A 23 -7.09 13.86 -41.84
C GLY A 23 -6.44 15.21 -41.54
N GLN A 24 -5.25 15.20 -40.95
CA GLN A 24 -4.37 16.33 -40.83
C GLN A 24 -3.14 15.98 -41.65
N LYS A 25 -3.12 16.60 -42.83
CA LYS A 25 -1.96 16.81 -43.68
C LYS A 25 -0.72 17.10 -42.83
N LYS A 26 0.12 16.09 -42.58
CA LYS A 26 1.59 16.25 -42.56
C LYS A 26 2.32 14.92 -42.34
N ASN A 27 3.02 14.53 -43.40
CA ASN A 27 4.33 13.88 -43.44
C ASN A 27 4.62 12.78 -42.42
N ILE A 28 4.42 11.52 -42.83
CA ILE A 28 5.29 10.42 -42.43
C ILE A 28 5.74 9.72 -43.71
N LYS A 29 6.96 10.04 -44.14
CA LYS A 29 7.75 9.17 -45.02
C LYS A 29 8.23 7.98 -44.17
N ASP A 30 8.30 6.83 -44.82
CA ASP A 30 8.97 5.60 -44.37
C ASP A 30 8.15 4.63 -43.52
N SER A 31 7.29 3.86 -44.18
CA SER A 31 7.28 2.38 -44.08
C SER A 31 6.35 1.77 -45.14
N ASN A 32 6.91 0.89 -45.97
CA ASN A 32 6.29 0.30 -47.16
C ASN A 32 5.27 -0.81 -46.84
N THR A 33 4.13 -0.44 -46.25
CA THR A 33 2.81 -1.05 -46.48
C THR A 33 1.75 -0.19 -45.79
N LEU A 34 1.57 1.03 -46.30
CA LEU A 34 0.49 1.93 -45.90
C LEU A 34 -0.81 1.47 -46.55
N LEU A 35 -1.81 1.11 -45.75
CA LEU A 35 -3.23 1.27 -46.11
C LEU A 35 -3.43 2.76 -46.39
N GLY A 36 -3.13 3.20 -47.61
CA GLY A 36 -3.18 4.61 -47.98
C GLY A 36 -4.60 5.16 -47.84
N GLU A 37 -4.75 6.36 -47.26
CA GLU A 37 -6.03 7.07 -47.19
C GLU A 37 -6.73 7.13 -48.56
N ALA A 38 -5.97 7.25 -49.65
CA ALA A 38 -6.50 7.24 -51.01
C ALA A 38 -7.21 5.92 -51.38
N THR A 39 -6.70 4.78 -50.92
CA THR A 39 -7.30 3.46 -51.16
C THR A 39 -8.56 3.28 -50.31
N LEU A 40 -8.56 3.76 -49.06
CA LEU A 40 -9.74 3.75 -48.18
C LEU A 40 -10.85 4.68 -48.71
N GLN A 41 -10.49 5.85 -49.24
CA GLN A 41 -11.45 6.81 -49.84
C GLN A 41 -12.00 6.32 -51.18
N SER A 42 -11.28 5.47 -51.91
CA SER A 42 -11.77 4.86 -53.15
C SER A 42 -12.83 3.77 -52.93
N LEU A 43 -13.00 3.32 -51.68
CA LEU A 43 -14.01 2.32 -51.32
C LEU A 43 -15.37 3.01 -51.09
N ASN A 44 -16.38 2.58 -51.87
CA ASN A 44 -17.75 3.04 -51.69
C ASN A 44 -18.36 2.43 -50.43
N THR A 45 -18.20 3.12 -49.29
CA THR A 45 -18.62 2.62 -47.99
C THR A 45 -20.16 2.61 -47.84
N GLN A 46 -20.84 3.54 -48.52
CA GLN A 46 -22.30 3.54 -48.64
C GLN A 46 -22.82 2.27 -49.32
N LEU A 47 -22.19 1.82 -50.42
CA LEU A 47 -22.56 0.58 -51.10
C LEU A 47 -22.34 -0.66 -50.22
N LEU A 48 -21.24 -0.67 -49.44
CA LEU A 48 -20.98 -1.77 -48.49
C LEU A 48 -22.05 -1.81 -47.39
N PHE A 49 -22.44 -0.65 -46.87
CA PHE A 49 -23.52 -0.52 -45.89
C PHE A 49 -24.87 -1.00 -46.44
N GLU A 50 -25.23 -0.58 -47.66
CA GLU A 50 -26.46 -1.03 -48.32
C GLU A 50 -26.50 -2.55 -48.49
N LYS A 51 -25.39 -3.17 -48.89
CA LYS A 51 -25.28 -4.63 -48.94
C LYS A 51 -25.45 -5.28 -47.57
N LEU A 52 -24.81 -4.71 -46.54
CA LEU A 52 -24.93 -5.19 -45.16
C LEU A 52 -26.34 -5.06 -44.59
N ILE A 53 -27.20 -4.15 -45.06
CA ILE A 53 -28.62 -4.10 -44.65
C ILE A 53 -29.37 -5.37 -45.08
N HIS A 54 -28.98 -5.97 -46.20
CA HIS A 54 -29.68 -7.10 -46.80
C HIS A 54 -29.13 -8.48 -46.41
N GLY A 55 -27.88 -8.58 -45.94
CA GLY A 55 -27.33 -9.85 -45.47
C GLY A 55 -25.88 -9.78 -45.04
N THR A 56 -25.31 -10.94 -44.70
CA THR A 56 -23.88 -11.08 -44.43
C THR A 56 -23.08 -10.84 -45.72
N LEU A 57 -21.88 -10.27 -45.58
CA LEU A 57 -20.99 -9.93 -46.67
C LEU A 57 -19.59 -10.47 -46.37
N ASP A 58 -18.98 -11.11 -47.36
CA ASP A 58 -17.56 -11.48 -47.32
C ASP A 58 -16.71 -10.21 -47.48
N LEU A 59 -16.27 -9.65 -46.34
CA LEU A 59 -15.51 -8.41 -46.29
C LEU A 59 -14.01 -8.68 -46.19
N ASP A 60 -13.23 -7.92 -46.95
CA ASP A 60 -11.79 -7.83 -46.80
C ASP A 60 -11.40 -6.86 -45.68
N LEU A 61 -10.20 -7.01 -45.13
CA LEU A 61 -9.70 -6.17 -44.03
C LEU A 61 -9.77 -4.68 -44.35
N ILE A 62 -9.48 -4.28 -45.60
CA ILE A 62 -9.53 -2.88 -46.01
C ILE A 62 -10.96 -2.32 -46.01
N GLN A 63 -11.95 -3.14 -46.38
CA GLN A 63 -13.36 -2.76 -46.39
C GLN A 63 -13.91 -2.63 -44.95
N VAL A 64 -13.47 -3.52 -44.05
CA VAL A 64 -13.76 -3.44 -42.61
C VAL A 64 -13.21 -2.14 -42.04
N CYS A 65 -11.96 -1.78 -42.35
CA CYS A 65 -11.35 -0.52 -41.92
C CYS A 65 -12.09 0.70 -42.49
N ALA A 66 -12.54 0.66 -43.74
CA ALA A 66 -13.33 1.74 -44.35
C ALA A 66 -14.67 1.94 -43.61
N LEU A 67 -15.42 0.86 -43.37
CA LEU A 67 -16.67 0.89 -42.61
C LEU A 67 -16.48 1.41 -41.17
N MET A 68 -15.38 1.07 -40.50
CA MET A 68 -15.08 1.56 -39.15
C MET A 68 -14.80 3.07 -39.10
N GLY A 69 -14.27 3.64 -40.18
CA GLY A 69 -13.95 5.06 -40.28
C GLY A 69 -15.07 5.94 -40.85
N TRP A 70 -16.20 5.35 -41.23
CA TRP A 70 -17.24 6.05 -41.98
C TRP A 70 -18.23 6.80 -41.09
N GLU A 71 -18.00 8.11 -40.94
CA GLU A 71 -18.85 9.04 -40.19
C GLU A 71 -20.18 9.33 -40.91
N ASP A 72 -21.20 8.51 -40.66
CA ASP A 72 -22.56 8.74 -41.15
C ASP A 72 -23.61 8.51 -40.04
N ASN A 73 -24.68 9.31 -40.04
CA ASN A 73 -25.78 9.17 -39.08
C ASN A 73 -26.64 7.93 -39.35
N GLN A 74 -26.55 7.31 -40.52
CA GLN A 74 -27.26 6.08 -40.89
C GLN A 74 -27.02 4.93 -39.91
N TRP A 75 -25.86 4.89 -39.24
CA TRP A 75 -25.59 3.88 -38.21
C TRP A 75 -26.63 3.91 -37.06
N LYS A 76 -27.19 5.09 -36.74
CA LYS A 76 -28.18 5.27 -35.67
C LYS A 76 -29.57 4.76 -36.01
N THR A 77 -29.84 4.43 -37.28
CA THR A 77 -31.17 3.99 -37.71
C THR A 77 -31.37 2.49 -37.47
N LYS A 78 -32.60 2.01 -37.71
CA LYS A 78 -32.89 0.56 -37.63
C LYS A 78 -32.09 -0.22 -38.68
N GLU A 79 -31.92 0.36 -39.86
CA GLU A 79 -31.10 -0.18 -40.94
C GLU A 79 -29.63 -0.25 -40.50
N GLY A 80 -29.12 0.78 -39.81
CA GLY A 80 -27.78 0.76 -39.24
C GLY A 80 -27.54 -0.36 -38.23
N GLN A 81 -28.49 -0.60 -37.33
CA GLN A 81 -28.44 -1.73 -36.39
C GLN A 81 -28.47 -3.09 -37.12
N LYS A 82 -29.27 -3.20 -38.18
CA LYS A 82 -29.35 -4.40 -39.02
C LYS A 82 -28.04 -4.66 -39.76
N ALA A 83 -27.46 -3.63 -40.36
CA ALA A 83 -26.15 -3.68 -41.02
C ALA A 83 -25.03 -4.08 -40.06
N MET A 84 -24.97 -3.48 -38.85
CA MET A 84 -23.99 -3.84 -37.83
C MET A 84 -24.12 -5.30 -37.39
N ARG A 85 -25.36 -5.80 -37.25
CA ARG A 85 -25.62 -7.21 -36.92
C ARG A 85 -25.09 -8.14 -38.00
N HIS A 86 -25.39 -7.88 -39.27
CA HIS A 86 -24.86 -8.70 -40.36
C HIS A 86 -23.34 -8.60 -40.48
N TRP A 87 -22.76 -7.43 -40.21
CA TRP A 87 -21.30 -7.27 -40.20
C TRP A 87 -20.63 -8.13 -39.13
N TRP A 88 -21.15 -8.14 -37.90
CA TRP A 88 -20.67 -9.04 -36.86
C TRP A 88 -20.85 -10.51 -37.24
N LEU A 89 -21.99 -10.89 -37.81
CA LEU A 89 -22.22 -12.27 -38.26
C LEU A 89 -21.21 -12.68 -39.34
N SER A 90 -20.92 -11.82 -40.32
CA SER A 90 -19.87 -12.05 -41.32
C SER A 90 -18.50 -12.26 -40.69
N ALA A 91 -18.14 -11.44 -39.70
CA ALA A 91 -16.88 -11.60 -38.99
C ALA A 91 -16.81 -12.91 -38.19
N LEU A 92 -17.94 -13.34 -37.61
CA LEU A 92 -18.03 -14.58 -36.84
C LEU A 92 -18.00 -15.82 -37.74
N GLU A 93 -18.67 -15.79 -38.88
CA GLU A 93 -18.62 -16.84 -39.91
C GLU A 93 -17.18 -17.07 -40.37
N LYS A 94 -16.46 -16.00 -40.73
CA LYS A 94 -15.03 -16.07 -41.06
C LYS A 94 -14.17 -16.61 -39.93
N ASN A 95 -14.43 -16.18 -38.70
CA ASN A 95 -13.71 -16.68 -37.53
C ASN A 95 -13.90 -18.20 -37.33
N GLN A 96 -15.11 -18.72 -37.59
CA GLN A 96 -15.38 -20.16 -37.56
C GLN A 96 -14.67 -20.93 -38.68
N GLN A 97 -14.42 -20.28 -39.82
CA GLN A 97 -13.65 -20.81 -40.94
C GLN A 97 -12.13 -20.71 -40.72
N GLY A 98 -11.67 -20.14 -39.61
CA GLY A 98 -10.25 -19.98 -39.25
C GLY A 98 -9.67 -18.59 -39.52
N GLU A 99 -10.43 -17.69 -40.14
CA GLU A 99 -10.04 -16.31 -40.44
C GLU A 99 -10.46 -15.34 -39.32
N SER A 100 -9.75 -15.41 -38.18
CA SER A 100 -10.10 -14.66 -36.97
C SER A 100 -9.81 -13.15 -37.01
N THR A 101 -9.04 -12.67 -37.98
CA THR A 101 -8.48 -11.29 -37.98
C THR A 101 -9.56 -10.21 -37.90
N ILE A 102 -10.64 -10.33 -38.67
CA ILE A 102 -11.71 -9.32 -38.71
C ILE A 102 -12.48 -9.30 -37.39
N CYS A 103 -12.86 -10.47 -36.89
CA CYS A 103 -13.53 -10.60 -35.59
C CYS A 103 -12.67 -10.02 -34.47
N LEU A 104 -11.37 -10.34 -34.46
CA LEU A 104 -10.44 -9.85 -33.45
C LEU A 104 -10.27 -8.33 -33.53
N LEU A 105 -10.21 -7.75 -34.74
CA LEU A 105 -10.18 -6.30 -34.94
C LEU A 105 -11.43 -5.63 -34.37
N MET A 106 -12.62 -6.15 -34.67
CA MET A 106 -13.89 -5.61 -34.16
C MET A 106 -13.99 -5.74 -32.63
N VAL A 107 -13.55 -6.86 -32.04
CA VAL A 107 -13.52 -7.04 -30.58
C VAL A 107 -12.58 -6.04 -29.92
N VAL A 108 -11.36 -5.88 -30.46
CA VAL A 108 -10.38 -4.91 -29.96
C VAL A 108 -10.94 -3.50 -30.01
N ARG A 109 -11.70 -3.15 -31.06
CA ARG A 109 -12.36 -1.84 -31.20
C ARG A 109 -13.35 -1.57 -30.08
N VAL A 110 -14.25 -2.50 -29.82
CA VAL A 110 -15.26 -2.35 -28.77
C VAL A 110 -14.59 -2.29 -27.39
N VAL A 111 -13.59 -3.13 -27.14
CA VAL A 111 -12.89 -3.18 -25.85
C VAL A 111 -12.06 -1.92 -25.57
N LEU A 112 -11.46 -1.33 -26.60
CA LEU A 112 -10.64 -0.12 -26.48
C LEU A 112 -11.45 1.18 -26.62
N ALA A 113 -12.77 1.11 -26.77
CA ALA A 113 -13.67 2.26 -26.92
C ALA A 113 -13.43 3.37 -25.90
N ASP A 114 -13.15 2.99 -24.66
CA ASP A 114 -12.97 3.91 -23.53
C ASP A 114 -11.60 4.58 -23.48
N THR A 115 -10.63 4.11 -24.27
CA THR A 115 -9.23 4.49 -24.07
C THR A 115 -8.79 5.76 -24.79
N GLU A 116 -9.67 6.52 -25.46
CA GLU A 116 -9.36 7.66 -26.37
C GLU A 116 -8.34 7.34 -27.50
N ARG A 117 -7.74 6.15 -27.48
CA ARG A 117 -6.55 5.78 -28.26
C ARG A 117 -6.85 5.29 -29.67
N TYR A 118 -8.12 5.11 -30.02
CA TYR A 118 -8.47 4.67 -31.36
C TYR A 118 -9.58 5.51 -32.00
N PRO A 119 -9.32 6.18 -33.13
CA PRO A 119 -10.26 7.04 -33.81
C PRO A 119 -11.28 6.21 -34.61
N ALA A 120 -12.47 6.08 -34.05
CA ALA A 120 -13.68 5.75 -34.79
C ALA A 120 -14.85 6.57 -34.20
N PRO A 121 -15.91 6.82 -34.97
CA PRO A 121 -17.03 7.63 -34.52
C PRO A 121 -17.70 6.97 -33.31
N LYS A 122 -17.91 7.72 -32.23
CA LYS A 122 -18.45 7.21 -30.95
C LYS A 122 -19.73 6.39 -31.16
N ASP A 123 -20.59 6.84 -32.05
CA ASP A 123 -21.86 6.19 -32.36
C ASP A 123 -21.68 4.78 -32.95
N ILE A 124 -20.73 4.61 -33.88
CA ILE A 124 -20.44 3.30 -34.50
C ILE A 124 -19.93 2.33 -33.45
N ILE A 125 -19.00 2.77 -32.61
CA ILE A 125 -18.44 1.94 -31.53
C ILE A 125 -19.55 1.53 -30.55
N GLN A 126 -20.43 2.46 -30.19
CA GLN A 126 -21.55 2.18 -29.29
C GLN A 126 -22.51 1.14 -29.90
N ILE A 127 -22.87 1.29 -31.17
CA ILE A 127 -23.75 0.34 -31.85
C ILE A 127 -23.07 -1.02 -32.00
N MET A 128 -21.79 -1.04 -32.38
CA MET A 128 -20.98 -2.25 -32.47
C MET A 128 -20.92 -2.99 -31.12
N SER A 129 -20.74 -2.26 -30.02
CA SER A 129 -20.76 -2.79 -28.66
C SER A 129 -22.12 -3.38 -28.28
N ASN A 130 -23.20 -2.62 -28.51
CA ASN A 130 -24.56 -3.06 -28.21
C ASN A 130 -24.94 -4.32 -29.01
N THR A 131 -24.60 -4.35 -30.29
CA THR A 131 -24.85 -5.52 -31.15
C THR A 131 -24.05 -6.73 -30.69
N LEU A 132 -22.78 -6.56 -30.30
CA LEU A 132 -21.96 -7.64 -29.75
C LEU A 132 -22.57 -8.19 -28.46
N GLU A 133 -23.01 -7.32 -27.54
CA GLU A 133 -23.72 -7.72 -26.33
C GLU A 133 -24.95 -8.58 -26.64
N THR A 134 -25.79 -8.14 -27.59
CA THR A 134 -26.96 -8.91 -28.04
C THR A 134 -26.56 -10.27 -28.60
N LEU A 135 -25.53 -10.34 -29.45
CA LEU A 135 -25.07 -11.59 -30.05
C LEU A 135 -24.50 -12.57 -29.01
N ILE A 136 -23.85 -12.08 -27.95
CA ILE A 136 -23.39 -12.93 -26.85
C ILE A 136 -24.59 -13.45 -26.04
N LYS A 137 -25.62 -12.62 -25.78
CA LYS A 137 -26.83 -13.05 -25.05
C LYS A 137 -27.67 -14.07 -25.83
N GLU A 138 -27.72 -13.95 -27.16
CA GLU A 138 -28.37 -14.89 -28.06
C GLU A 138 -27.54 -16.16 -28.33
N ASP A 139 -26.38 -16.32 -27.68
CA ASP A 139 -25.43 -17.43 -27.88
C ASP A 139 -24.90 -17.58 -29.32
N LYS A 140 -24.96 -16.52 -30.13
CA LYS A 140 -24.40 -16.49 -31.49
C LYS A 140 -22.89 -16.23 -31.50
N TYR A 141 -22.34 -15.69 -30.40
CA TYR A 141 -20.91 -15.49 -30.22
C TYR A 141 -20.26 -16.70 -29.55
N VAL A 142 -19.71 -17.61 -30.35
CA VAL A 142 -19.08 -18.85 -29.86
C VAL A 142 -17.61 -18.58 -29.50
N CYS A 143 -17.35 -18.24 -28.24
CA CYS A 143 -15.99 -18.11 -27.69
C CYS A 143 -15.95 -18.59 -26.24
N ARG A 144 -14.86 -19.28 -25.85
CA ARG A 144 -14.65 -19.81 -24.49
C ARG A 144 -14.70 -18.72 -23.40
N ASN A 145 -14.35 -17.48 -23.74
CA ASN A 145 -14.21 -16.38 -22.78
C ASN A 145 -15.28 -15.29 -22.94
N LYS A 146 -16.47 -15.64 -23.49
CA LYS A 146 -17.56 -14.69 -23.76
C LYS A 146 -18.04 -13.91 -22.53
N GLN A 147 -17.97 -14.49 -21.33
CA GLN A 147 -18.35 -13.79 -20.10
C GLN A 147 -17.35 -12.68 -19.72
N VAL A 148 -16.05 -12.92 -19.89
CA VAL A 148 -15.01 -11.90 -19.65
C VAL A 148 -15.22 -10.71 -20.58
N LEU A 149 -15.45 -11.00 -21.86
CA LEU A 149 -15.75 -9.99 -22.85
C LEU A 149 -17.04 -9.22 -22.50
N MET A 150 -18.11 -9.92 -22.10
CA MET A 150 -19.36 -9.32 -21.65
C MET A 150 -19.14 -8.32 -20.51
N PHE A 151 -18.38 -8.68 -19.48
CA PHE A 151 -18.12 -7.76 -18.37
C PHE A 151 -17.33 -6.52 -18.78
N ILE A 152 -16.40 -6.66 -19.74
CA ILE A 152 -15.64 -5.53 -20.27
C ILE A 152 -16.55 -4.57 -21.04
N ILE A 153 -17.32 -5.07 -22.00
CA ILE A 153 -18.17 -4.21 -22.85
C ILE A 153 -19.34 -3.56 -22.09
N THR A 154 -19.80 -4.22 -21.02
CA THR A 154 -20.86 -3.68 -20.14
C THR A 154 -20.32 -2.92 -18.92
N LYS A 155 -19.00 -2.71 -18.84
CA LYS A 155 -18.32 -1.96 -17.76
C LYS A 155 -18.58 -2.51 -16.35
N LYS A 156 -18.75 -3.82 -16.22
CA LYS A 156 -19.04 -4.51 -14.94
C LYS A 156 -17.76 -4.94 -14.21
N ALA A 157 -16.99 -3.98 -13.70
CA ALA A 157 -15.72 -4.24 -12.99
C ALA A 157 -15.88 -5.17 -11.77
N ASN A 158 -16.99 -5.03 -11.02
CA ASN A 158 -17.31 -5.87 -9.86
C ASN A 158 -17.46 -7.35 -10.23
N GLU A 159 -18.24 -7.66 -11.28
CA GLU A 159 -18.47 -9.04 -11.72
C GLU A 159 -17.18 -9.66 -12.26
N LEU A 160 -16.36 -8.88 -12.97
CA LEU A 160 -15.03 -9.30 -13.43
C LEU A 160 -14.08 -9.62 -12.26
N ALA A 161 -14.07 -8.78 -11.23
CA ALA A 161 -13.27 -9.00 -10.02
C ALA A 161 -13.72 -10.27 -9.27
N GLN A 162 -15.03 -10.46 -9.12
CA GLN A 162 -15.61 -11.61 -8.45
C GLN A 162 -15.31 -12.91 -9.19
N MET A 163 -15.43 -12.92 -10.52
CA MET A 163 -15.05 -14.06 -11.35
C MET A 163 -13.57 -14.40 -11.17
N ALA A 164 -12.67 -13.41 -11.27
CA ALA A 164 -11.25 -13.64 -11.05
C ALA A 164 -10.96 -14.22 -9.65
N PHE A 165 -11.63 -13.69 -8.63
CA PHE A 165 -11.49 -14.15 -7.24
C PHE A 165 -11.97 -15.60 -7.06
N GLN A 166 -13.16 -15.94 -7.59
CA GLN A 166 -13.72 -17.29 -7.53
C GLN A 166 -12.82 -18.32 -8.24
N HIS A 167 -12.22 -17.93 -9.36
CA HIS A 167 -11.27 -18.75 -10.10
C HIS A 167 -9.86 -18.77 -9.49
N GLN A 168 -9.63 -18.08 -8.37
CA GLN A 168 -8.32 -17.93 -7.73
C GLN A 168 -7.24 -17.42 -8.69
N LYS A 169 -7.57 -16.37 -9.44
CA LYS A 169 -6.68 -15.70 -10.39
C LYS A 169 -6.67 -14.19 -10.15
N LEU A 170 -5.61 -13.54 -10.60
CA LEU A 170 -5.59 -12.08 -10.77
C LEU A 170 -6.40 -11.71 -12.01
N VAL A 171 -7.05 -10.54 -11.99
CA VAL A 171 -7.83 -10.01 -13.12
C VAL A 171 -7.02 -10.00 -14.42
N VAL A 172 -5.77 -9.54 -14.35
CA VAL A 172 -4.84 -9.53 -15.49
C VAL A 172 -4.62 -10.91 -16.10
N LYS A 173 -4.54 -11.97 -15.28
CA LYS A 173 -4.36 -13.35 -15.76
C LYS A 173 -5.59 -13.84 -16.51
N LEU A 174 -6.78 -13.52 -15.99
CA LEU A 174 -8.06 -13.86 -16.61
C LEU A 174 -8.21 -13.19 -17.99
N LEU A 175 -7.76 -11.94 -18.16
CA LEU A 175 -7.75 -11.29 -19.48
C LEU A 175 -6.71 -11.88 -20.43
N LYS A 176 -5.52 -12.25 -19.95
CA LYS A 176 -4.50 -12.91 -20.78
C LYS A 176 -5.00 -14.24 -21.33
N GLU A 177 -5.65 -15.06 -20.50
CA GLU A 177 -6.28 -16.33 -20.94
C GLU A 177 -7.43 -16.10 -21.93
N ALA A 178 -8.08 -14.93 -21.85
CA ALA A 178 -9.08 -14.49 -22.81
C ALA A 178 -8.52 -13.88 -24.09
N ASN A 179 -7.20 -13.73 -24.23
CA ASN A 179 -6.54 -12.98 -25.30
C ASN A 179 -7.07 -11.54 -25.43
N LEU A 180 -7.27 -10.85 -24.30
CA LEU A 180 -7.78 -9.48 -24.23
C LEU A 180 -6.72 -8.50 -23.70
N PRO A 181 -6.80 -7.19 -24.04
CA PRO A 181 -5.87 -6.18 -23.55
C PRO A 181 -5.95 -6.04 -22.03
N THR A 182 -4.81 -5.91 -21.35
CA THR A 182 -4.75 -5.84 -19.88
C THR A 182 -4.66 -4.42 -19.33
N LYS A 183 -4.32 -3.44 -20.17
CA LYS A 183 -4.22 -2.01 -19.81
C LYS A 183 -5.54 -1.28 -20.10
N LEU A 184 -6.59 -1.63 -19.35
CA LEU A 184 -7.92 -1.03 -19.47
C LEU A 184 -8.33 -0.44 -18.12
N THR A 185 -9.05 0.68 -18.13
CA THR A 185 -9.56 1.31 -16.89
C THR A 185 -10.40 0.34 -16.06
N ILE A 186 -11.29 -0.42 -16.71
CA ILE A 186 -12.11 -1.45 -16.04
C ILE A 186 -11.24 -2.54 -15.37
N VAL A 187 -10.06 -2.84 -15.90
CA VAL A 187 -9.15 -3.84 -15.33
C VAL A 187 -8.50 -3.28 -14.07
N GLU A 188 -8.11 -2.01 -14.07
CA GLU A 188 -7.56 -1.33 -12.90
C GLU A 188 -8.62 -1.28 -11.77
N GLU A 189 -9.84 -0.88 -12.09
CA GLU A 189 -10.97 -0.88 -11.16
C GLU A 189 -11.26 -2.28 -10.61
N ALA A 190 -11.38 -3.29 -11.49
CA ALA A 190 -11.63 -4.67 -11.09
C ALA A 190 -10.49 -5.22 -10.23
N THR A 191 -9.25 -4.79 -10.44
CA THR A 191 -8.11 -5.22 -9.63
C THR A 191 -8.19 -4.66 -8.20
N ILE A 192 -8.60 -3.39 -8.04
CA ILE A 192 -8.87 -2.79 -6.72
C ILE A 192 -10.01 -3.52 -6.02
N LEU A 193 -11.07 -3.86 -6.76
CA LEU A 193 -12.23 -4.60 -6.23
C LEU A 193 -11.88 -6.04 -5.83
N TRP A 194 -10.99 -6.69 -6.58
CA TRP A 194 -10.44 -8.00 -6.23
C TRP A 194 -9.69 -7.91 -4.89
N PHE A 195 -8.88 -6.88 -4.70
CA PHE A 195 -8.17 -6.63 -3.44
C PHE A 195 -9.13 -6.39 -2.26
N LYS A 196 -10.18 -5.58 -2.45
CA LYS A 196 -11.24 -5.42 -1.43
C LYS A 196 -11.93 -6.74 -1.10
N THR A 197 -12.18 -7.57 -2.10
CA THR A 197 -12.76 -8.91 -1.90
C THR A 197 -11.82 -9.80 -1.08
N TRP A 198 -10.53 -9.75 -1.35
CA TRP A 198 -9.51 -10.46 -0.56
C TRP A 198 -9.51 -9.99 0.91
N LEU A 199 -9.53 -8.67 1.17
CA LEU A 199 -9.53 -8.12 2.54
C LEU A 199 -10.71 -8.63 3.38
N ARG A 200 -11.88 -8.77 2.75
CA ARG A 200 -13.15 -9.19 3.37
C ARG A 200 -13.30 -10.71 3.49
N SER A 201 -12.46 -11.47 2.79
CA SER A 201 -12.52 -12.93 2.81
C SER A 201 -12.05 -13.49 4.15
N LYS A 202 -12.46 -14.72 4.48
CA LYS A 202 -12.04 -15.40 5.72
C LYS A 202 -10.53 -15.64 5.71
N LEU A 203 -9.91 -15.71 6.90
CA LEU A 203 -8.47 -15.94 7.06
C LEU A 203 -7.94 -17.13 6.25
N THR A 204 -8.69 -18.24 6.22
CA THR A 204 -8.32 -19.45 5.46
C THR A 204 -8.27 -19.24 3.95
N VAL A 205 -9.14 -18.37 3.40
CA VAL A 205 -9.13 -18.00 1.98
C VAL A 205 -7.96 -17.07 1.69
N ARG A 206 -7.73 -16.08 2.57
CA ARG A 206 -6.61 -15.15 2.45
C ARG A 206 -5.27 -15.86 2.39
N GLN A 207 -5.03 -16.79 3.31
CA GLN A 207 -3.82 -17.61 3.35
C GLN A 207 -3.61 -18.42 2.06
N LYS A 208 -4.67 -19.05 1.52
CA LYS A 208 -4.59 -19.77 0.23
C LYS A 208 -4.24 -18.85 -0.94
N MET A 209 -4.64 -17.59 -0.88
CA MET A 209 -4.45 -16.60 -1.95
C MET A 209 -3.28 -15.64 -1.69
N ALA A 210 -2.47 -15.87 -0.65
CA ALA A 210 -1.36 -14.99 -0.25
C ALA A 210 -0.35 -14.78 -1.38
N THR A 211 -0.03 -15.84 -2.14
CA THR A 211 0.89 -15.78 -3.28
C THR A 211 0.36 -14.87 -4.40
N LEU A 212 -0.96 -14.91 -4.66
CA LEU A 212 -1.60 -14.03 -5.64
C LEU A 212 -1.60 -12.58 -5.18
N LEU A 213 -1.89 -12.34 -3.89
CA LEU A 213 -1.80 -11.00 -3.33
C LEU A 213 -0.39 -10.43 -3.45
N ASN A 214 0.63 -11.20 -3.10
CA ASN A 214 2.02 -10.75 -3.22
C ASN A 214 2.39 -10.45 -4.68
N ALA A 215 1.94 -11.27 -5.64
CA ALA A 215 2.13 -11.02 -7.06
C ALA A 215 1.41 -9.74 -7.55
N LEU A 216 0.29 -9.38 -6.91
CA LEU A 216 -0.43 -8.13 -7.18
C LEU A 216 0.30 -6.90 -6.64
N LEU A 217 0.87 -6.99 -5.43
CA LEU A 217 1.38 -5.83 -4.69
C LEU A 217 2.83 -5.45 -4.98
N GLN A 218 3.65 -6.38 -5.47
CA GLN A 218 5.10 -6.18 -5.69
C GLN A 218 5.49 -5.40 -6.97
N PRO A 219 4.79 -5.51 -8.13
CA PRO A 219 5.20 -4.80 -9.36
C PRO A 219 4.61 -3.38 -9.47
N LEU A 220 4.05 -2.83 -8.39
CA LEU A 220 3.30 -1.58 -8.43
C LEU A 220 4.23 -0.36 -8.43
N SER A 221 3.93 0.62 -9.30
CA SER A 221 4.51 1.96 -9.20
C SER A 221 4.09 2.67 -7.91
N ILE A 222 4.83 3.68 -7.46
CA ILE A 222 4.51 4.47 -6.26
C ILE A 222 3.05 4.97 -6.28
N SER A 223 2.60 5.51 -7.42
CA SER A 223 1.22 5.98 -7.57
C SER A 223 0.18 4.88 -7.33
N GLN A 224 0.43 3.67 -7.82
CA GLN A 224 -0.45 2.53 -7.62
C GLN A 224 -0.38 2.01 -6.19
N GLN A 225 0.81 1.93 -5.60
CA GLN A 225 0.98 1.57 -4.19
C GLN A 225 0.14 2.50 -3.29
N GLN A 226 0.17 3.81 -3.55
CA GLN A 226 -0.63 4.80 -2.83
C GLN A 226 -2.14 4.56 -2.99
N VAL A 227 -2.62 4.20 -4.18
CA VAL A 227 -4.05 3.88 -4.43
C VAL A 227 -4.48 2.64 -3.64
N PHE A 228 -3.68 1.57 -3.64
CA PHE A 228 -3.97 0.36 -2.88
C PHE A 228 -3.92 0.62 -1.37
N ALA A 229 -2.94 1.40 -0.91
CA ALA A 229 -2.81 1.76 0.49
C ALA A 229 -4.00 2.60 0.96
N LYS A 230 -4.41 3.64 0.22
CA LYS A 230 -5.63 4.40 0.52
C LYS A 230 -6.87 3.52 0.54
N THR A 231 -6.95 2.57 -0.39
CA THR A 231 -8.07 1.62 -0.44
C THR A 231 -8.13 0.78 0.83
N LEU A 232 -6.99 0.25 1.29
CA LEU A 232 -6.88 -0.50 2.53
C LEU A 232 -7.22 0.38 3.75
N LEU A 233 -6.58 1.54 3.87
CA LEU A 233 -6.71 2.40 5.04
C LEU A 233 -8.16 2.87 5.22
N ASN A 234 -8.89 3.10 4.13
CA ASN A 234 -10.27 3.57 4.15
C ASN A 234 -11.32 2.44 3.95
N ASP A 235 -10.94 1.17 3.96
CA ASP A 235 -11.92 0.09 3.75
C ASP A 235 -12.88 0.00 4.95
N SER A 236 -14.18 -0.01 4.64
CA SER A 236 -15.27 0.02 5.61
C SER A 236 -15.38 -1.24 6.48
N THR A 237 -14.72 -2.33 6.09
CA THR A 237 -14.76 -3.60 6.83
C THR A 237 -13.68 -3.70 7.91
N LEU A 238 -12.70 -2.80 7.87
CA LEU A 238 -11.71 -2.66 8.92
C LEU A 238 -12.24 -1.75 10.03
N ALA A 239 -11.88 -2.05 11.28
CA ALA A 239 -12.30 -1.25 12.42
C ALA A 239 -11.86 0.22 12.24
N LYS A 240 -12.80 1.16 12.46
CA LYS A 240 -12.50 2.60 12.39
C LYS A 240 -11.60 3.06 13.54
N PRO A 241 -11.89 2.71 14.82
CA PRO A 241 -10.99 3.07 15.91
C PRO A 241 -9.65 2.35 15.80
N ILE A 242 -8.54 3.07 15.95
CA ILE A 242 -7.18 2.52 15.88
C ILE A 242 -6.98 1.43 16.94
N SER A 243 -7.55 1.59 18.13
CA SER A 243 -7.48 0.59 19.22
C SER A 243 -8.04 -0.78 18.82
N GLU A 244 -9.14 -0.80 18.08
CA GLU A 244 -9.75 -2.05 17.60
C GLU A 244 -9.06 -2.57 16.34
N LEU A 245 -8.60 -1.68 15.46
CA LEU A 245 -7.79 -2.06 14.31
C LEU A 245 -6.53 -2.83 14.76
N ARG A 246 -5.89 -2.39 15.86
CA ARG A 246 -4.71 -3.04 16.44
C ARG A 246 -4.89 -4.51 16.79
N LYS A 247 -6.11 -4.94 17.11
CA LYS A 247 -6.39 -6.33 17.49
C LYS A 247 -6.48 -7.26 16.29
N ILE A 248 -6.79 -6.73 15.11
CA ILE A 248 -7.05 -7.54 13.91
C ILE A 248 -5.89 -7.55 12.91
N ILE A 249 -4.93 -6.63 13.02
CA ILE A 249 -3.84 -6.48 12.04
C ILE A 249 -3.00 -7.76 11.88
N GLU A 250 -2.77 -8.49 12.97
CA GLU A 250 -1.97 -9.73 12.97
C GLU A 250 -2.53 -10.80 12.02
N ASN A 251 -3.81 -10.70 11.63
CA ASN A 251 -4.45 -11.59 10.66
C ASN A 251 -4.17 -11.24 9.18
N TYR A 252 -3.26 -10.29 8.92
CA TYR A 252 -2.90 -9.77 7.61
C TYR A 252 -1.37 -9.57 7.45
N PRO A 253 -0.55 -10.62 7.67
CA PRO A 253 0.91 -10.50 7.66
C PRO A 253 1.48 -10.01 6.31
N GLU A 254 0.85 -10.37 5.19
CA GLU A 254 1.28 -9.95 3.84
C GLU A 254 1.14 -8.45 3.65
N ILE A 255 0.08 -7.86 4.21
CA ILE A 255 -0.19 -6.41 4.14
C ILE A 255 0.80 -5.65 5.01
N ILE A 256 1.08 -6.13 6.22
CA ILE A 256 2.09 -5.55 7.11
C ILE A 256 3.44 -5.52 6.40
N TYR A 257 3.85 -6.65 5.84
CA TYR A 257 5.11 -6.75 5.11
C TYR A 257 5.15 -5.78 3.93
N TRP A 258 4.13 -5.78 3.07
CA TRP A 258 4.08 -4.90 1.90
C TRP A 258 4.10 -3.41 2.26
N LEU A 259 3.27 -2.98 3.23
CA LEU A 259 3.25 -1.59 3.68
C LEU A 259 4.59 -1.17 4.29
N SER A 260 5.26 -2.07 5.00
CA SER A 260 6.58 -1.78 5.58
C SER A 260 7.67 -1.55 4.53
N LEU A 261 7.52 -2.14 3.34
CA LEU A 261 8.39 -1.87 2.20
C LEU A 261 8.05 -0.52 1.56
N CYS A 262 6.78 -0.28 1.27
CA CYS A 262 6.32 0.97 0.65
C CYS A 262 6.66 2.19 1.51
N ASP A 263 6.49 2.06 2.83
CA ASP A 263 6.74 3.15 3.78
C ASP A 263 8.19 3.63 3.79
N ARG A 264 9.15 2.83 3.31
CA ARG A 264 10.56 3.24 3.19
C ARG A 264 10.77 4.35 2.17
N GLU A 265 9.87 4.49 1.20
CA GLU A 265 9.96 5.50 0.17
C GLU A 265 9.31 6.80 0.65
N ASN A 266 10.09 7.89 0.74
CA ASN A 266 9.61 9.17 1.28
C ASN A 266 8.37 9.72 0.53
N GLN A 267 8.23 9.42 -0.76
CA GLN A 267 7.11 9.87 -1.59
C GLN A 267 5.81 9.11 -1.30
N PHE A 268 5.88 7.91 -0.71
CA PHE A 268 4.70 7.07 -0.47
C PHE A 268 3.68 7.73 0.45
N ARG A 269 4.12 8.43 1.50
CA ARG A 269 3.25 9.08 2.49
C ARG A 269 2.64 10.40 2.03
N ALA A 270 3.23 11.05 1.02
CA ALA A 270 2.89 12.42 0.61
C ALA A 270 1.38 12.68 0.37
N PRO A 271 0.59 11.76 -0.22
CA PRO A 271 -0.81 12.03 -0.51
C PRO A 271 -1.78 11.66 0.62
N PHE A 272 -1.29 11.19 1.78
CA PHE A 272 -2.14 10.71 2.88
C PHE A 272 -2.49 11.84 3.86
N ASN A 273 -3.74 11.85 4.32
CA ASN A 273 -4.18 12.76 5.38
C ASN A 273 -3.75 12.24 6.77
N ILE A 274 -3.98 13.03 7.83
CA ILE A 274 -3.55 12.69 9.20
C ILE A 274 -4.20 11.37 9.69
N GLU A 275 -5.46 11.13 9.39
CA GLU A 275 -6.17 9.91 9.79
C GLU A 275 -5.58 8.68 9.09
N GLU A 276 -5.35 8.79 7.77
CA GLU A 276 -4.71 7.75 6.96
C GLU A 276 -3.28 7.47 7.46
N ILE A 277 -2.50 8.49 7.79
CA ILE A 277 -1.15 8.34 8.37
C ILE A 277 -1.21 7.61 9.72
N ASN A 278 -2.15 7.97 10.60
CA ASN A 278 -2.31 7.31 11.89
C ASN A 278 -2.69 5.83 11.74
N ARG A 279 -3.57 5.51 10.78
CA ARG A 279 -3.93 4.14 10.45
C ARG A 279 -2.75 3.40 9.82
N LEU A 280 -2.00 4.01 8.91
CA LEU A 280 -0.78 3.44 8.33
C LEU A 280 0.25 3.11 9.42
N ASN A 281 0.43 4.00 10.40
CA ASN A 281 1.33 3.77 11.52
C ASN A 281 0.90 2.59 12.40
N CYS A 282 -0.41 2.35 12.51
CA CYS A 282 -0.93 1.14 13.14
C CYS A 282 -0.46 -0.12 12.38
N TRP A 283 -0.52 -0.11 11.05
CA TRP A 283 -0.13 -1.24 10.20
C TRP A 283 1.38 -1.52 10.16
N VAL A 284 2.20 -0.47 10.02
CA VAL A 284 3.67 -0.59 9.84
C VAL A 284 4.41 -0.83 11.17
N GLY A 285 3.69 -0.86 12.29
CA GLY A 285 4.27 -1.15 13.60
C GLY A 285 4.91 0.05 14.28
N SER A 286 4.72 1.27 13.76
CA SER A 286 5.03 2.51 14.48
C SER A 286 4.11 2.72 15.69
N GLY A 287 3.00 1.98 15.79
CA GLY A 287 2.04 2.05 16.90
C GLY A 287 1.90 0.79 17.78
N ASN A 288 2.66 -0.29 17.55
CA ASN A 288 2.50 -1.53 18.33
C ASN A 288 3.75 -1.89 19.14
N TYR A 289 3.83 -1.32 20.34
CA TYR A 289 4.86 -1.63 21.32
C TYR A 289 4.90 -3.14 21.68
N GLN A 290 3.81 -3.89 21.51
CA GLN A 290 3.80 -5.35 21.66
C GLN A 290 4.58 -6.07 20.55
N SER A 291 4.52 -5.60 19.31
CA SER A 291 5.35 -6.15 18.22
C SER A 291 6.83 -5.90 18.50
N LEU A 292 7.16 -4.71 19.02
CA LEU A 292 8.52 -4.37 19.44
C LEU A 292 8.98 -5.24 20.62
N ARG A 293 8.09 -5.53 21.58
CA ARG A 293 8.35 -6.48 22.67
C ARG A 293 8.61 -7.90 22.14
N LYS A 294 7.75 -8.42 21.25
CA LYS A 294 7.96 -9.74 20.61
C LYS A 294 9.34 -9.81 19.94
N LEU A 295 9.70 -8.77 19.21
CA LEU A 295 11.00 -8.66 18.54
C LEU A 295 12.19 -8.65 19.52
N LEU A 296 12.05 -7.92 20.62
CA LEU A 296 13.05 -7.93 21.68
C LEU A 296 13.16 -9.29 22.35
N LEU A 297 12.05 -9.99 22.58
CA LEU A 297 12.05 -11.34 23.12
C LEU A 297 12.80 -12.31 22.18
N GLU A 298 12.55 -12.22 20.87
CA GLU A 298 13.27 -13.02 19.86
C GLU A 298 14.78 -12.72 19.86
N ILE A 299 15.16 -11.45 19.92
CA ILE A 299 16.58 -11.05 20.04
C ILE A 299 17.18 -11.61 21.33
N THR A 300 16.46 -11.54 22.45
CA THR A 300 16.95 -12.07 23.73
C THR A 300 17.08 -13.58 23.79
N GLN A 301 16.36 -14.31 22.95
CA GLN A 301 16.47 -15.76 22.84
C GLN A 301 17.63 -16.19 21.93
N GLN A 302 17.92 -15.41 20.89
CA GLN A 302 18.97 -15.71 19.91
C GLN A 302 20.36 -15.20 20.33
N VAL A 303 20.39 -14.13 21.11
CA VAL A 303 21.59 -13.57 21.71
C VAL A 303 21.56 -13.97 23.17
N SER A 304 22.58 -14.65 23.68
CA SER A 304 22.63 -15.12 25.07
C SER A 304 22.62 -13.96 26.08
N PHE A 305 21.44 -13.43 26.40
CA PHE A 305 21.22 -12.43 27.44
C PHE A 305 20.85 -13.10 28.78
N ASP A 306 21.13 -12.42 29.90
CA ASP A 306 20.72 -12.87 31.24
C ASP A 306 19.17 -12.97 31.29
N PRO A 307 18.59 -14.08 31.82
CA PRO A 307 17.17 -14.21 32.11
C PRO A 307 16.51 -12.97 32.78
N LYS A 308 17.23 -12.22 33.62
CA LYS A 308 16.75 -10.95 34.23
C LYS A 308 16.44 -9.85 33.19
N THR A 309 17.02 -9.94 32.00
CA THR A 309 16.77 -9.02 30.87
C THR A 309 15.33 -9.15 30.36
N LEU A 310 14.76 -10.36 30.39
CA LEU A 310 13.38 -10.63 29.98
C LEU A 310 12.38 -9.98 30.95
N GLU A 311 12.59 -10.15 32.26
CA GLU A 311 11.76 -9.55 33.31
C GLU A 311 11.79 -8.02 33.25
N LYS A 312 12.97 -7.42 33.04
CA LYS A 312 13.13 -5.97 32.83
C LYS A 312 12.39 -5.47 31.59
N THR A 313 12.39 -6.26 30.51
CA THR A 313 11.67 -5.97 29.27
C THR A 313 10.16 -5.92 29.51
N ASP A 314 9.64 -6.88 30.26
CA ASP A 314 8.23 -6.95 30.61
C ASP A 314 7.80 -5.79 31.53
N ASN A 315 8.64 -5.42 32.50
CA ASN A 315 8.35 -4.29 33.39
C ASN A 315 8.28 -2.96 32.66
N ARG A 316 9.14 -2.75 31.65
CA ARG A 316 9.09 -1.57 30.79
C ARG A 316 7.88 -1.57 29.88
N TYR A 317 7.50 -2.75 29.40
CA TYR A 317 6.28 -2.92 28.63
C TYR A 317 5.03 -2.52 29.42
N ILE A 318 4.91 -3.02 30.65
CA ILE A 318 3.79 -2.68 31.54
C ILE A 318 3.67 -1.16 31.71
N PHE A 319 4.80 -0.46 31.88
CA PHE A 319 4.79 1.00 31.97
C PHE A 319 4.32 1.67 30.67
N TRP A 320 4.88 1.28 29.52
CA TRP A 320 4.57 1.91 28.25
C TRP A 320 3.18 1.59 27.71
N GLU A 321 2.58 0.48 28.15
CA GLU A 321 1.17 0.15 27.91
C GLU A 321 0.25 1.30 28.36
N ASN A 322 0.59 2.01 29.43
CA ASN A 322 -0.18 3.17 29.90
C ASN A 322 -0.24 4.31 28.85
N TYR A 323 0.76 4.43 27.98
CA TYR A 323 0.95 5.54 27.03
C TYR A 323 0.91 5.09 25.56
N GLN A 324 0.71 3.81 25.27
CA GLN A 324 0.81 3.24 23.91
C GLN A 324 -0.18 3.88 22.91
N HIS A 325 -1.28 4.45 23.40
CA HIS A 325 -2.26 5.18 22.59
C HIS A 325 -1.69 6.49 22.00
N LEU A 326 -0.61 7.04 22.59
CA LEU A 326 0.05 8.27 22.13
C LEU A 326 1.23 8.03 21.19
N PHE A 327 1.62 6.76 20.97
CA PHE A 327 2.80 6.44 20.18
C PHE A 327 2.51 6.75 18.72
N ARG A 328 3.29 7.68 18.18
CA ARG A 328 3.27 8.00 16.75
C ARG A 328 4.12 7.02 15.98
N GLU A 329 5.34 6.78 16.47
CA GLU A 329 6.34 5.92 15.86
C GLU A 329 7.22 5.26 16.92
N SER A 330 7.75 4.06 16.62
CA SER A 330 8.70 3.37 17.48
C SER A 330 9.77 2.66 16.67
N TRP A 331 11.03 2.81 17.07
CA TRP A 331 12.19 2.19 16.43
C TRP A 331 12.94 1.30 17.41
N LEU A 332 13.57 0.28 16.85
CA LEU A 332 14.52 -0.57 17.55
C LEU A 332 15.91 -0.30 16.97
N LEU A 333 16.81 0.24 17.79
CA LEU A 333 18.20 0.40 17.43
C LEU A 333 18.98 -0.79 17.99
N VAL A 334 19.65 -1.55 17.13
CA VAL A 334 20.42 -2.75 17.50
C VAL A 334 21.87 -2.60 17.08
N SER A 335 22.79 -3.20 17.83
CA SER A 335 24.19 -3.25 17.40
C SER A 335 24.34 -4.08 16.13
N GLU A 336 25.38 -3.81 15.35
CA GLU A 336 25.63 -4.52 14.07
C GLU A 336 25.68 -6.04 14.24
N ASN A 337 26.24 -6.52 15.35
CA ASN A 337 26.25 -7.95 15.67
C ASN A 337 24.84 -8.52 15.77
N ILE A 338 23.95 -7.88 16.54
CA ILE A 338 22.55 -8.31 16.72
C ILE A 338 21.79 -8.22 15.38
N TYR A 339 22.01 -7.14 14.63
CA TYR A 339 21.39 -6.95 13.32
C TYR A 339 21.74 -8.08 12.35
N ASN A 340 22.99 -8.54 12.38
CA ASN A 340 23.49 -9.57 11.48
C ASN A 340 23.05 -10.99 11.87
N THR A 341 22.98 -11.29 13.17
CA THR A 341 22.64 -12.62 13.70
C THR A 341 21.14 -12.90 13.72
N THR A 342 20.28 -11.88 13.86
CA THR A 342 18.82 -12.09 13.92
C THR A 342 18.19 -12.09 12.53
N THR A 343 17.72 -13.27 12.08
CA THR A 343 17.20 -13.50 10.72
C THR A 343 15.85 -12.83 10.41
N GLY A 344 15.14 -12.32 11.41
CA GLY A 344 13.81 -11.71 11.26
C GLY A 344 13.76 -10.18 11.19
N ILE A 345 14.86 -9.45 11.43
CA ILE A 345 14.77 -7.98 11.65
C ILE A 345 15.24 -7.12 10.49
N LYS A 346 15.96 -7.68 9.52
CA LYS A 346 16.60 -6.94 8.41
C LYS A 346 15.60 -6.27 7.46
N HIS A 347 14.37 -6.77 7.40
CA HIS A 347 13.32 -6.24 6.54
C HIS A 347 12.44 -5.18 7.23
N LEU A 348 12.69 -4.87 8.51
CA LEU A 348 11.91 -3.91 9.27
C LEU A 348 12.51 -2.49 9.17
N LYS A 349 11.77 -1.52 8.62
CA LYS A 349 12.24 -0.12 8.46
C LYS A 349 12.55 0.54 9.81
N ASN A 350 11.77 0.18 10.81
CA ASN A 350 11.90 0.70 12.16
C ASN A 350 13.04 0.02 12.95
N VAL A 351 13.75 -0.95 12.36
CA VAL A 351 14.99 -1.48 12.92
C VAL A 351 16.17 -0.77 12.27
N LYS A 352 17.05 -0.19 13.09
CA LYS A 352 18.22 0.56 12.66
C LYS A 352 19.47 0.02 13.34
N ILE A 353 20.62 0.18 12.69
CA ILE A 353 21.90 -0.21 13.28
C ILE A 353 22.41 0.96 14.11
N ILE A 354 22.74 0.70 15.37
CA ILE A 354 23.47 1.63 16.22
C ILE A 354 24.92 1.20 16.36
N THR A 355 25.83 2.13 16.08
CA THR A 355 27.27 1.94 16.22
C THR A 355 27.76 2.63 17.50
N GLN A 356 28.94 2.20 18.01
CA GLN A 356 29.50 2.67 19.29
C GLN A 356 28.58 2.36 20.49
N TRP A 357 27.71 1.37 20.35
CA TRP A 357 26.82 0.91 21.40
C TRP A 357 26.51 -0.57 21.24
N ARG A 358 26.41 -1.29 22.36
CA ARG A 358 26.34 -2.76 22.35
C ARG A 358 24.90 -3.29 22.46
N TYR A 359 24.04 -2.59 23.18
CA TYR A 359 22.74 -3.11 23.63
C TYR A 359 21.57 -2.56 22.81
N PRO A 360 20.45 -3.29 22.69
CA PRO A 360 19.26 -2.75 22.04
C PRO A 360 18.74 -1.48 22.73
N ILE A 361 18.27 -0.55 21.92
CA ILE A 361 17.62 0.69 22.36
C ILE A 361 16.26 0.75 21.69
N ILE A 362 15.21 0.98 22.48
CA ILE A 362 13.93 1.41 21.94
C ILE A 362 13.93 2.93 21.84
N LEU A 363 13.43 3.45 20.72
CA LEU A 363 13.09 4.83 20.55
C LEU A 363 11.58 4.96 20.33
N ILE A 364 10.91 5.84 21.05
CA ILE A 364 9.46 6.06 20.98
C ILE A 364 9.20 7.53 20.68
N ARG A 365 8.39 7.81 19.67
CA ARG A 365 7.92 9.16 19.36
C ARG A 365 6.55 9.40 19.99
N ILE A 366 6.49 10.41 20.87
CA ILE A 366 5.26 10.91 21.48
C ILE A 366 5.17 12.41 21.23
N GLY A 367 4.20 12.84 20.42
CA GLY A 367 4.11 14.25 20.04
C GLY A 367 5.36 14.71 19.27
N ASN A 368 6.04 15.72 19.82
CA ASN A 368 7.30 16.27 19.32
C ASN A 368 8.52 15.74 20.05
N TYR A 369 8.34 14.75 20.94
CA TYR A 369 9.40 14.22 21.77
C TYR A 369 9.81 12.82 21.31
N TYR A 370 11.10 12.55 21.46
CA TYR A 370 11.67 11.23 21.28
C TYR A 370 12.16 10.70 22.62
N ILE A 371 11.62 9.57 23.03
CA ILE A 371 11.98 8.89 24.26
C ILE A 371 12.85 7.69 23.91
N LEU A 372 14.06 7.68 24.45
CA LEU A 372 15.06 6.67 24.23
C LEU A 372 15.22 5.83 25.50
N GLN A 373 15.04 4.51 25.37
CA GLN A 373 15.10 3.56 26.48
C GLN A 373 16.07 2.41 26.16
N ARG A 374 17.07 2.21 27.03
CA ARG A 374 18.20 1.27 26.80
C ARG A 374 18.00 -0.06 27.51
N PHE A 375 18.12 -1.21 26.85
CA PHE A 375 17.87 -2.54 27.43
C PHE A 375 19.01 -3.14 28.28
N ILE A 376 19.77 -2.31 29.00
CA ILE A 376 20.98 -2.75 29.71
C ILE A 376 20.67 -3.47 31.04
N ASP A 377 21.45 -4.53 31.32
CA ASP A 377 21.44 -5.30 32.57
C ASP A 377 22.42 -4.78 33.65
N VAL A 378 23.53 -4.13 33.26
CA VAL A 378 24.54 -3.62 34.18
C VAL A 378 24.42 -2.09 34.26
N GLY A 379 23.91 -1.58 35.37
CA GLY A 379 23.53 -0.18 35.59
C GLY A 379 24.44 0.85 34.92
N THR A 380 24.11 1.23 33.68
CA THR A 380 24.60 2.50 33.15
C THR A 380 23.97 3.62 33.96
N SER A 381 24.71 4.71 34.13
CA SER A 381 24.24 5.88 34.89
C SER A 381 22.99 6.55 34.31
N VAL A 382 22.45 6.10 33.17
CA VAL A 382 21.28 6.69 32.49
C VAL A 382 20.50 5.60 31.75
N ASP A 383 19.23 5.42 32.10
CA ASP A 383 18.34 4.39 31.54
C ASP A 383 17.39 4.93 30.46
N LEU A 384 16.85 6.14 30.70
CA LEU A 384 15.91 6.80 29.82
C LEU A 384 16.32 8.25 29.56
N ILE A 385 16.20 8.66 28.30
CA ILE A 385 16.45 10.02 27.83
C ILE A 385 15.26 10.47 27.01
N MET A 386 14.80 11.70 27.22
CA MET A 386 13.84 12.37 26.35
C MET A 386 14.53 13.52 25.61
N ILE A 387 14.25 13.61 24.32
CA ILE A 387 14.83 14.57 23.38
C ILE A 387 13.70 15.45 22.84
N ASP A 388 13.93 16.77 22.79
CA ASP A 388 13.00 17.77 22.26
C ASP A 388 13.41 18.32 20.87
N ASP A 389 14.48 17.78 20.26
CA ASP A 389 14.92 18.09 18.90
C ASP A 389 14.39 17.05 17.88
N SER A 390 13.08 17.13 17.58
CA SER A 390 12.44 16.17 16.69
C SER A 390 13.02 16.17 15.28
N LYS A 391 13.37 17.34 14.75
CA LYS A 391 13.86 17.49 13.37
C LYS A 391 15.20 16.79 13.19
N ARG A 392 16.15 17.03 14.10
CA ARG A 392 17.46 16.40 14.02
C ARG A 392 17.39 14.91 14.29
N MET A 393 16.49 14.47 15.16
CA MET A 393 16.27 13.03 15.37
C MET A 393 15.70 12.36 14.12
N GLU A 394 14.76 12.99 13.42
CA GLU A 394 14.23 12.50 12.14
C GLU A 394 15.33 12.43 11.07
N GLU A 395 16.21 13.43 10.99
CA GLU A 395 17.38 13.43 10.12
C GLU A 395 18.31 12.25 10.43
N LEU A 396 18.60 11.97 11.70
CA LEU A 396 19.38 10.80 12.10
C LEU A 396 18.69 9.48 11.75
N LEU A 397 17.37 9.37 11.98
CA LEU A 397 16.59 8.16 11.68
C LEU A 397 16.40 7.89 10.19
N SER A 398 16.62 8.91 9.34
CA SER A 398 16.65 8.74 7.90
C SER A 398 17.83 7.84 7.47
N ASN A 399 18.92 7.82 8.25
CA ASN A 399 20.05 6.94 8.04
C ASN A 399 19.77 5.52 8.56
N ASN A 400 20.39 4.51 7.96
CA ASN A 400 20.31 3.13 8.46
C ASN A 400 21.30 2.83 9.58
N ASN A 401 22.42 3.56 9.60
CA ASN A 401 23.45 3.49 10.62
C ASN A 401 23.45 4.80 11.42
N ILE A 402 23.31 4.70 12.73
CA ILE A 402 23.28 5.84 13.65
C ILE A 402 24.42 5.67 14.65
N ARG A 403 25.22 6.70 14.91
CA ARG A 403 26.22 6.64 15.98
C ARG A 403 25.56 7.02 17.30
N HIS A 404 25.83 6.26 18.36
CA HIS A 404 25.29 6.58 19.69
C HIS A 404 25.71 7.97 20.18
N THR A 405 26.89 8.42 19.80
CA THR A 405 27.40 9.77 20.08
C THR A 405 26.59 10.89 19.43
N GLU A 406 25.96 10.65 18.27
CA GLU A 406 25.09 11.64 17.63
C GLU A 406 23.79 11.85 18.41
N ILE A 407 23.27 10.76 19.01
CA ILE A 407 22.07 10.80 19.84
C ILE A 407 22.33 11.54 21.16
N THR A 408 23.47 11.30 21.80
CA THR A 408 23.79 11.92 23.10
C THR A 408 24.16 13.40 23.00
N GLN A 409 24.40 13.91 21.80
CA GLN A 409 24.63 15.33 21.51
C GLN A 409 23.34 16.13 21.26
N LEU A 410 22.19 15.46 21.14
CA LEU A 410 20.91 16.13 20.95
C LEU A 410 20.48 16.87 22.22
N SER A 411 19.56 17.82 22.07
CA SER A 411 18.95 18.53 23.19
C SER A 411 18.15 17.56 24.06
N ILE A 412 18.73 17.19 25.21
CA ILE A 412 18.10 16.32 26.21
C ILE A 412 17.24 17.18 27.12
N CYS A 413 15.94 16.90 27.18
CA CYS A 413 15.00 17.62 28.04
C CYS A 413 14.62 16.83 29.31
N LEU A 414 14.78 15.51 29.33
CA LEU A 414 14.56 14.66 30.51
C LEU A 414 15.56 13.51 30.56
N ILE A 415 15.97 13.12 31.77
CA ILE A 415 16.89 12.00 32.00
C ILE A 415 16.48 11.24 33.26
N HIS A 416 16.39 9.92 33.19
CA HIS A 416 16.20 9.05 34.35
C HIS A 416 17.23 7.91 34.35
N ASP A 417 17.55 7.41 35.55
CA ASP A 417 18.37 6.24 35.75
C ASP A 417 17.69 5.22 36.69
N HIS A 418 18.28 4.03 36.79
CA HIS A 418 17.74 2.92 37.58
C HIS A 418 17.84 3.10 39.10
N LEU A 419 18.55 4.11 39.59
CA LEU A 419 18.77 4.31 41.02
C LEU A 419 17.54 4.91 41.71
N TYR A 420 16.58 5.39 40.92
CA TYR A 420 15.34 5.98 41.39
C TYR A 420 14.12 5.18 40.88
N LYS A 421 12.96 5.32 41.53
CA LYS A 421 11.65 4.77 41.12
C LYS A 421 11.18 5.39 39.80
N TRP A 422 11.96 5.21 38.73
CA TRP A 422 11.94 6.00 37.50
C TRP A 422 10.58 5.94 36.81
N GLN A 423 9.83 4.85 36.93
CA GLN A 423 8.51 4.72 36.30
C GLN A 423 7.49 5.71 36.89
N ALA A 424 7.43 5.80 38.23
CA ALA A 424 6.48 6.69 38.89
C ALA A 424 6.84 8.16 38.66
N ASP A 425 8.13 8.50 38.79
CA ASP A 425 8.63 9.84 38.54
C ASP A 425 8.52 10.25 37.06
N LEU A 426 8.84 9.34 36.14
CA LEU A 426 8.65 9.58 34.71
C LEU A 426 7.19 9.86 34.40
N ALA A 427 6.25 9.05 34.90
CA ALA A 427 4.83 9.32 34.67
C ALA A 427 4.39 10.67 35.23
N TYR A 428 4.86 11.02 36.42
CA TYR A 428 4.62 12.35 36.99
C TYR A 428 5.13 13.46 36.05
N CYS A 429 6.37 13.33 35.55
CA CYS A 429 6.96 14.30 34.64
C CYS A 429 6.20 14.39 33.32
N LEU A 430 5.87 13.23 32.72
CA LEU A 430 5.09 13.15 31.49
C LEU A 430 3.76 13.90 31.65
N GLU A 431 3.00 13.63 32.70
CA GLU A 431 1.69 14.24 32.90
C GLU A 431 1.76 15.72 33.30
N THR A 432 2.60 16.07 34.28
CA THR A 432 2.59 17.41 34.88
C THR A 432 3.48 18.44 34.17
N VAL A 433 4.57 17.99 33.54
CA VAL A 433 5.54 18.88 32.88
C VAL A 433 5.34 18.89 31.37
N PHE A 434 5.12 17.72 30.78
CA PHE A 434 5.00 17.59 29.33
C PHE A 434 3.55 17.49 28.83
N ASN A 435 2.57 17.46 29.74
CA ASN A 435 1.14 17.29 29.42
C ASN A 435 0.85 16.04 28.55
N ILE A 436 1.64 14.98 28.78
CA ILE A 436 1.51 13.66 28.16
C ILE A 436 0.77 12.77 29.15
N LYS A 437 -0.53 12.56 28.93
CA LYS A 437 -1.40 11.86 29.88
C LYS A 437 -1.51 10.37 29.57
N PRO A 438 -1.50 9.49 30.60
CA PRO A 438 -1.82 8.08 30.41
C PRO A 438 -3.29 7.88 30.00
N HIS A 439 -3.62 6.69 29.48
CA HIS A 439 -5.00 6.39 29.08
C HIS A 439 -5.97 6.28 30.26
N ASN A 440 -5.46 5.85 31.43
CA ASN A 440 -6.20 5.77 32.68
C ASN A 440 -5.61 6.73 33.70
N SER A 441 -6.43 7.24 34.61
CA SER A 441 -5.99 8.09 35.72
C SER A 441 -5.01 7.39 36.67
N MET A 442 -5.15 6.08 36.85
CA MET A 442 -4.16 5.27 37.55
C MET A 442 -3.24 4.58 36.56
N ILE A 443 -1.93 4.72 36.76
CA ILE A 443 -0.92 4.05 35.95
C ILE A 443 -0.52 2.73 36.58
N LYS A 444 -0.25 1.74 35.73
CA LYS A 444 0.32 0.47 36.14
C LYS A 444 1.84 0.52 36.06
N ILE A 445 2.52 0.35 37.20
CA ILE A 445 3.99 0.36 37.29
C ILE A 445 4.52 -0.89 38.01
N THR A 446 5.80 -1.22 37.82
CA THR A 446 6.46 -2.30 38.56
C THR A 446 7.47 -1.71 39.54
N GLN A 447 7.07 -1.54 40.79
CA GLN A 447 7.99 -1.14 41.86
C GLN A 447 8.74 -2.39 42.31
N HIS A 448 10.00 -2.53 41.88
CA HIS A 448 10.89 -3.66 42.16
C HIS A 448 10.41 -5.01 41.59
N MET A 449 10.84 -5.30 40.36
CA MET A 449 10.93 -6.58 39.62
C MET A 449 9.70 -7.53 39.60
N SER A 450 8.91 -7.72 40.65
CA SER A 450 7.90 -8.79 40.73
C SER A 450 6.48 -8.38 41.13
N LYS A 451 6.21 -7.12 41.49
CA LYS A 451 4.85 -6.64 41.84
C LYS A 451 4.41 -5.45 41.00
N ASN A 452 3.22 -5.57 40.41
CA ASN A 452 2.54 -4.49 39.70
C ASN A 452 1.72 -3.67 40.69
N TYR A 453 1.83 -2.34 40.61
CA TYR A 453 1.06 -1.40 41.41
C TYR A 453 0.25 -0.49 40.50
N HIS A 454 -0.93 -0.09 40.98
CA HIS A 454 -1.66 1.03 40.41
C HIS A 454 -1.38 2.25 41.28
N ILE A 455 -0.87 3.31 40.69
CA ILE A 455 -0.57 4.55 41.40
C ILE A 455 -1.23 5.72 40.70
N ASP A 456 -1.79 6.62 41.49
CA ASP A 456 -2.11 7.98 41.06
C ASP A 456 -0.90 8.86 41.39
N VAL A 457 -0.12 9.20 40.36
CA VAL A 457 1.10 10.00 40.54
C VAL A 457 0.79 11.47 40.84
N VAL A 458 -0.44 11.93 40.66
CA VAL A 458 -0.84 13.32 40.88
C VAL A 458 -1.31 13.56 42.33
N ASN A 459 -1.53 12.49 43.10
CA ASN A 459 -1.86 12.52 44.52
C ASN A 459 -0.80 13.31 45.33
N SER A 460 -1.26 14.12 46.29
CA SER A 460 -0.44 14.90 47.23
C SER A 460 0.58 14.08 48.01
N GLU A 461 0.26 12.84 48.39
CA GLU A 461 1.17 11.98 49.16
C GLU A 461 2.42 11.61 48.35
N PHE A 462 2.24 11.23 47.08
CA PHE A 462 3.35 10.92 46.17
C PHE A 462 4.22 12.15 45.88
N LYS A 463 3.61 13.33 45.75
CA LYS A 463 4.36 14.59 45.54
C LYS A 463 5.35 14.88 46.66
N LEU A 464 4.96 14.60 47.90
CA LEU A 464 5.82 14.77 49.08
C LEU A 464 6.99 13.76 49.05
N GLU A 465 6.71 12.47 48.86
CA GLU A 465 7.75 11.43 48.77
C GLU A 465 8.73 11.71 47.61
N ARG A 466 8.22 12.17 46.46
CA ARG A 466 9.00 12.49 45.27
C ARG A 466 10.02 13.59 45.54
N LYS A 467 9.62 14.66 46.24
CA LYS A 467 10.46 15.84 46.45
C LYS A 467 11.79 15.49 47.12
N ASP A 468 11.74 14.69 48.17
CA ASP A 468 12.93 14.31 48.92
C ASP A 468 13.82 13.36 48.10
N CYS A 469 13.23 12.37 47.44
CA CYS A 469 14.01 11.42 46.65
C CYS A 469 14.67 12.04 45.39
N VAL A 470 14.03 13.01 44.73
CA VAL A 470 14.62 13.69 43.56
C VAL A 470 15.85 14.51 43.97
N GLN A 471 15.83 15.09 45.16
CA GLN A 471 16.95 15.87 45.68
C GLN A 471 18.17 14.98 45.94
N ASP A 472 17.97 13.84 46.60
CA ASP A 472 19.02 12.86 46.89
C ASP A 472 19.60 12.24 45.62
N TRP A 473 18.71 11.91 44.68
CA TRP A 473 19.09 11.43 43.35
C TRP A 473 19.95 12.45 42.60
N TYR A 474 19.54 13.73 42.60
CA TYR A 474 20.29 14.79 41.94
C TYR A 474 21.68 14.97 42.54
N HIS A 475 21.80 14.97 43.86
CA HIS A 475 23.11 15.04 44.53
C HIS A 475 24.01 13.86 44.15
N SER A 476 23.45 12.65 44.09
CA SER A 476 24.16 11.45 43.65
C SER A 476 24.53 11.46 42.15
N ALA A 477 23.83 12.24 41.34
CA ALA A 477 24.07 12.39 39.91
C ALA A 477 25.16 13.41 39.57
N GLN A 478 25.41 14.40 40.44
CA GLN A 478 26.42 15.46 40.23
C GLN A 478 27.83 14.91 39.97
N SER A 479 28.19 13.79 40.61
CA SER A 479 29.49 13.14 40.43
C SER A 479 29.58 12.28 39.16
N ARG A 480 28.46 12.00 38.49
CA ARG A 480 28.36 11.01 37.40
C ARG A 480 28.06 11.62 36.03
N TRP A 481 27.49 12.83 35.98
CA TRP A 481 26.92 13.41 34.76
C TRP A 481 27.61 14.69 34.30
N THR A 482 27.61 14.90 32.98
CA THR A 482 28.11 16.13 32.37
C THR A 482 27.20 17.32 32.70
N ALA A 483 27.68 18.56 32.52
CA ALA A 483 26.89 19.77 32.76
C ALA A 483 25.54 19.78 31.99
N THR A 484 25.53 19.32 30.74
CA THR A 484 24.33 19.21 29.91
C THR A 484 23.35 18.16 30.45
N GLN A 485 23.84 16.99 30.87
CA GLN A 485 23.03 15.95 31.50
C GLN A 485 22.49 16.39 32.87
N LEU A 486 23.30 17.12 33.64
CA LEU A 486 22.86 17.73 34.90
C LEU A 486 21.81 18.82 34.67
N GLN A 487 21.85 19.53 33.55
CA GLN A 487 20.82 20.50 33.18
C GLN A 487 19.51 19.79 32.78
N ALA A 488 19.57 18.68 32.05
CA ALA A 488 18.40 17.85 31.79
C ALA A 488 17.85 17.19 33.06
N ALA A 489 18.71 16.75 33.97
CA ALA A 489 18.34 16.27 35.29
C ALA A 489 17.72 17.38 36.14
N LYS A 490 18.18 18.62 35.95
CA LYS A 490 17.53 19.78 36.54
C LYS A 490 16.12 19.99 35.98
N THR A 491 15.75 19.52 34.79
CA THR A 491 14.34 19.52 34.38
C THR A 491 13.51 18.65 35.31
N ALA A 492 14.04 17.50 35.78
CA ALA A 492 13.39 16.70 36.82
C ALA A 492 13.37 17.39 38.20
N LYS A 493 14.39 18.22 38.51
CA LYS A 493 14.55 19.00 39.76
C LYS A 493 13.84 20.36 39.80
N ARG A 494 13.59 21.02 38.65
CA ARG A 494 13.14 22.43 38.53
C ARG A 494 11.73 22.68 39.09
N TYR A 495 11.07 21.65 39.61
CA TYR A 495 9.68 21.67 40.00
C TYR A 495 9.49 21.01 41.37
N ILE A 496 10.17 21.58 42.38
CA ILE A 496 9.62 21.63 43.75
C ILE A 496 8.41 22.56 43.71
#